data_AF-A0A835T5U4-F1
#
_entry.id   AF-A0A835T5U4-F1
#
_cell.length_a   1.000
_cell.length_b   1.000
_cell.length_c   1.000
_cell.angle_alpha   90.00
_cell.angle_beta   90.00
_cell.angle_gamma   90.00
#
_symmetry.space_group_name_H-M   'P 1'
#
loop_
_entity.id
_entity.type
_entity.pdbx_description
1 polymer ?
#
loop_
_entity_poly.entity_id
_entity_poly.type
_entity_poly.pdbx_seq_one_letter_code
_entity_poly.pdbx_strand_id
1 'polypeptide(L)'
;MLLFPGDVEVGSAAEGQAFSRWLQSLPITGPRVVTWGNMDTGTRGRDAAALVPGATVIVDTIQEVNGYRIFGSPWTPRFAGAYQLDLDEAESVAFWSRLLPPNSDVDIVLTHGPPRGIADAARGVSRGDIGLLKAVQALEKPPLLWVCGHIHEQYGEHRVPHPRAPGGILLVNSAVYYATKPEHAAKVQPRVVALPEVKVVAQGA
;
A
#
# COMPACT_ATOMS: atom_id res chain seq x y z
N MET A 1 2.13 -13.56 5.71
CA MET A 1 1.71 -12.29 6.33
C MET A 1 0.57 -11.70 5.51
N LEU A 2 -0.25 -10.82 6.08
CA LEU A 2 -1.26 -10.03 5.37
C LEU A 2 -0.80 -8.59 5.24
N LEU A 3 -1.00 -7.98 4.08
CA LEU A 3 -0.65 -6.59 3.79
C LEU A 3 -1.92 -5.79 3.48
N PHE A 4 -2.13 -4.69 4.19
CA PHE A 4 -3.28 -3.79 4.00
C PHE A 4 -2.76 -2.39 3.65
N PRO A 5 -2.96 -1.92 2.40
CA PRO A 5 -2.51 -0.61 1.97
C PRO A 5 -3.48 0.51 2.39
N GLY A 6 -4.05 0.46 3.59
CA GLY A 6 -4.97 1.48 4.09
C GLY A 6 -6.44 1.28 3.74
N ASP A 7 -7.23 2.30 4.04
CA ASP A 7 -8.70 2.32 3.98
C ASP A 7 -9.31 1.16 4.75
N VAL A 8 -8.83 0.99 5.99
CA VAL A 8 -9.39 0.05 6.96
C VAL A 8 -10.51 0.69 7.80
N GLU A 9 -10.92 1.91 7.39
CA GLU A 9 -12.05 2.70 7.91
C GLU A 9 -11.93 3.02 9.40
N VAL A 10 -10.70 3.25 9.89
CA VAL A 10 -10.46 3.60 11.29
C VAL A 10 -10.66 5.11 11.52
N GLY A 11 -11.89 5.50 11.87
CA GLY A 11 -12.27 6.86 12.27
C GLY A 11 -12.18 7.13 13.78
N SER A 12 -12.12 6.07 14.59
CA SER A 12 -12.16 6.14 16.05
C SER A 12 -11.40 4.97 16.69
N ALA A 13 -11.16 5.05 18.01
CA ALA A 13 -10.56 3.94 18.74
C ALA A 13 -11.46 2.69 18.75
N ALA A 14 -12.79 2.86 18.79
CA ALA A 14 -13.73 1.74 18.77
C ALA A 14 -13.69 0.98 17.43
N GLU A 15 -13.58 1.71 16.31
CA GLU A 15 -13.42 1.12 14.98
C GLU A 15 -12.07 0.42 14.81
N GLY A 16 -10.98 1.02 15.29
CA GLY A 16 -9.67 0.36 15.30
C GLY A 16 -9.67 -0.96 16.08
N GLN A 17 -10.33 -0.99 17.23
CA GLN A 17 -10.50 -2.20 18.03
C GLN A 17 -11.41 -3.23 17.33
N ALA A 18 -12.45 -2.79 16.61
CA ALA A 18 -13.29 -3.68 15.82
C ALA A 18 -12.51 -4.31 14.66
N PHE A 19 -11.71 -3.50 13.94
CA PHE A 19 -10.83 -3.96 12.88
C PHE A 19 -9.79 -4.96 13.41
N SER A 20 -9.17 -4.68 14.56
CA SER A 20 -8.26 -5.60 15.25
C SER A 20 -8.90 -6.95 15.55
N ARG A 21 -10.13 -6.97 16.10
CA ARG A 21 -10.86 -8.23 16.36
C ARG A 21 -11.14 -9.00 15.07
N TRP A 22 -11.49 -8.32 13.99
CA TRP A 22 -11.66 -8.95 12.70
C TRP A 22 -10.36 -9.54 12.15
N LEU A 23 -9.23 -8.81 12.22
CA LEU A 23 -7.92 -9.33 11.82
C LEU A 23 -7.49 -10.57 12.60
N GLN A 24 -7.89 -10.67 13.87
CA GLN A 24 -7.60 -11.82 14.74
C GLN A 24 -8.52 -13.02 14.44
N SER A 25 -9.71 -12.81 13.87
CA SER A 25 -10.62 -13.91 13.53
C SER A 25 -10.28 -14.60 12.20
N LEU A 26 -9.46 -13.97 11.35
CA LEU A 26 -9.03 -14.56 10.09
C LEU A 26 -8.21 -15.83 10.32
N PRO A 27 -8.39 -16.90 9.51
CA PRO A 27 -7.67 -18.17 9.63
C PRO A 27 -6.24 -18.07 9.05
N ILE A 28 -5.54 -16.97 9.33
CA ILE A 28 -4.19 -16.67 8.83
C ILE A 28 -3.30 -16.40 10.03
N THR A 29 -2.27 -17.24 10.20
CA THR A 29 -1.41 -17.24 11.39
C THR A 29 -0.28 -16.20 11.33
N GLY A 30 0.04 -15.69 10.15
CA GLY A 30 1.15 -14.74 9.97
C GLY A 30 0.88 -13.32 10.48
N PRO A 31 1.90 -12.44 10.47
CA PRO A 31 1.74 -11.03 10.83
C PRO A 31 0.73 -10.30 9.95
N ARG A 32 0.09 -9.28 10.51
CA ARG A 32 -0.81 -8.36 9.80
C ARG A 32 -0.10 -7.01 9.73
N VAL A 33 0.18 -6.54 8.53
CA VAL A 33 0.90 -5.28 8.29
C VAL A 33 -0.05 -4.31 7.62
N VAL A 34 -0.15 -3.11 8.18
CA VAL A 34 -1.10 -2.09 7.77
C VAL A 34 -0.36 -0.79 7.57
N THR A 35 -0.67 -0.05 6.51
CA THR A 35 -0.49 1.41 6.51
C THR A 35 -1.87 2.06 6.47
N TRP A 36 -1.96 3.37 6.66
CA TRP A 36 -3.24 4.07 6.63
C TRP A 36 -3.61 4.48 5.21
N GLY A 37 -4.87 4.85 5.02
CA GLY A 37 -5.41 5.41 3.80
C GLY A 37 -6.28 6.62 4.06
N ASN A 38 -6.83 7.17 3.00
CA ASN A 38 -7.56 8.43 3.09
C ASN A 38 -8.87 8.33 3.89
N MET A 39 -9.41 7.13 4.09
CA MET A 39 -10.59 6.87 4.91
C MET A 39 -10.27 6.66 6.39
N ASP A 40 -8.99 6.47 6.76
CA ASP A 40 -8.55 6.25 8.14
C ASP A 40 -8.41 7.58 8.92
N THR A 41 -9.48 8.38 8.90
CA THR A 41 -9.49 9.78 9.36
C THR A 41 -9.19 9.96 10.85
N GLY A 42 -9.33 8.91 11.66
CA GLY A 42 -9.13 8.92 13.10
C GLY A 42 -7.73 8.57 13.58
N THR A 43 -6.76 8.37 12.67
CA THR A 43 -5.47 7.75 13.00
C THR A 43 -4.29 8.73 13.13
N ARG A 44 -4.37 9.92 12.51
CA ARG A 44 -3.26 10.89 12.49
C ARG A 44 -2.87 11.36 13.88
N GLY A 45 -1.58 11.25 14.21
CA GLY A 45 -1.00 11.70 15.48
C GLY A 45 -1.38 10.85 16.69
N ARG A 46 -2.00 9.68 16.48
CA ARG A 46 -2.39 8.75 17.55
C ARG A 46 -1.46 7.54 17.57
N ASP A 47 -1.40 6.87 18.73
CA ASP A 47 -0.66 5.63 18.87
C ASP A 47 -1.34 4.51 18.08
N ALA A 48 -0.66 4.08 17.00
CA ALA A 48 -1.16 3.04 16.11
C ALA A 48 -1.30 1.67 16.79
N ALA A 49 -0.41 1.35 17.73
CA ALA A 49 -0.47 0.08 18.47
C ALA A 49 -1.67 0.02 19.41
N ALA A 50 -2.05 1.16 20.00
CA ALA A 50 -3.26 1.29 20.79
C ALA A 50 -4.55 1.28 19.92
N LEU A 51 -4.49 1.85 18.72
CA LEU A 51 -5.63 1.88 17.80
C LEU A 51 -5.97 0.52 17.22
N VAL A 52 -4.97 -0.22 16.72
CA VAL A 52 -5.17 -1.53 16.08
C VAL A 52 -4.24 -2.57 16.70
N PRO A 53 -4.54 -3.06 17.92
CA PRO A 53 -3.72 -4.08 18.57
C PRO A 53 -3.56 -5.35 17.72
N GLY A 54 -2.38 -5.96 17.76
CA GLY A 54 -2.12 -7.19 17.01
C GLY A 54 -1.82 -7.01 15.51
N ALA A 55 -1.81 -5.77 15.02
CA ALA A 55 -1.26 -5.42 13.71
C ALA A 55 0.04 -4.62 13.86
N THR A 56 0.97 -4.82 12.94
CA THR A 56 2.12 -3.94 12.73
C THR A 56 1.68 -2.81 11.81
N VAL A 57 1.50 -1.61 12.36
CA VAL A 57 1.20 -0.43 11.56
C VAL A 57 2.49 0.28 11.19
N ILE A 58 2.69 0.53 9.89
CA ILE A 58 3.87 1.21 9.35
C ILE A 58 3.45 2.53 8.72
N VAL A 59 4.04 3.63 9.19
CA VAL A 59 3.83 4.99 8.67
C VAL A 59 5.19 5.65 8.52
N ASP A 60 5.52 6.02 7.28
CA ASP A 60 6.72 6.75 6.87
C ASP A 60 8.04 6.18 7.41
N THR A 61 8.09 4.85 7.58
CA THR A 61 9.21 4.10 8.17
C THR A 61 9.39 2.75 7.48
N ILE A 62 10.55 2.13 7.70
CA ILE A 62 10.85 0.76 7.27
C ILE A 62 10.86 -0.12 8.52
N GLN A 63 10.12 -1.23 8.50
CA GLN A 63 10.13 -2.22 9.58
C GLN A 63 10.36 -3.62 9.02
N GLU A 64 11.15 -4.43 9.74
CA GLU A 64 11.32 -5.84 9.40
C GLU A 64 10.16 -6.67 9.96
N VAL A 65 9.43 -7.35 9.07
CA VAL A 65 8.33 -8.22 9.44
C VAL A 65 8.47 -9.53 8.67
N ASN A 66 8.54 -10.64 9.41
CA ASN A 66 8.64 -11.99 8.82
C ASN A 66 9.83 -12.12 7.84
N GLY A 67 10.98 -11.49 8.17
CA GLY A 67 12.21 -11.53 7.37
C GLY A 67 12.24 -10.61 6.14
N TYR A 68 11.25 -9.73 5.98
CA TYR A 68 11.21 -8.75 4.89
C TYR A 68 11.18 -7.32 5.45
N ARG A 69 11.94 -6.42 4.86
CA ARG A 69 11.89 -4.99 5.20
C ARG A 69 10.79 -4.32 4.39
N ILE A 70 9.82 -3.78 5.10
CA ILE A 70 8.61 -3.21 4.54
C ILE A 70 8.61 -1.72 4.81
N PHE A 71 8.65 -0.93 3.74
CA PHE A 71 8.34 0.50 3.82
C PHE A 71 6.83 0.70 3.76
N GLY A 72 6.27 1.51 4.65
CA GLY A 72 4.85 1.80 4.71
C GLY A 72 4.57 3.31 4.65
N SER A 73 3.64 3.76 3.81
CA SER A 73 3.24 5.17 3.80
C SER A 73 1.79 5.41 3.32
N PRO A 74 1.02 6.27 4.00
CA PRO A 74 -0.39 6.47 3.72
C PRO A 74 -0.68 7.57 2.69
N TRP A 75 0.35 8.34 2.30
CA TRP A 75 0.18 9.58 1.57
C TRP A 75 -0.27 9.37 0.12
N THR A 76 -1.18 10.22 -0.33
CA THR A 76 -1.68 10.28 -1.71
C THR A 76 -1.70 11.73 -2.21
N PRO A 77 -1.64 11.98 -3.53
CA PRO A 77 -1.96 13.30 -4.07
C PRO A 77 -3.38 13.72 -3.65
N ARG A 78 -3.63 15.03 -3.60
CA ARG A 78 -4.91 15.59 -3.16
C ARG A 78 -6.13 14.88 -3.77
N PHE A 79 -6.97 14.31 -2.90
CA PHE A 79 -8.19 13.58 -3.26
C PHE A 79 -9.36 13.89 -2.29
N ALA A 80 -9.71 12.97 -1.38
CA ALA A 80 -10.68 13.14 -0.28
C ALA A 80 -10.11 12.60 1.05
N GLY A 81 -10.61 13.04 2.21
CA GLY A 81 -10.25 12.48 3.52
C GLY A 81 -8.86 12.85 4.07
N ALA A 82 -8.24 11.92 4.79
CA ALA A 82 -6.93 12.07 5.43
C ALA A 82 -5.75 11.77 4.47
N TYR A 83 -4.53 11.98 4.96
CA TYR A 83 -3.28 11.58 4.28
C TYR A 83 -3.12 12.09 2.83
N GLN A 84 -3.41 13.38 2.64
CA GLN A 84 -3.28 14.06 1.36
C GLN A 84 -2.05 14.94 1.29
N LEU A 85 -1.42 14.94 0.12
CA LEU A 85 -0.36 15.85 -0.28
C LEU A 85 -0.92 16.85 -1.30
N ASP A 86 -0.88 18.13 -0.95
CA ASP A 86 -1.12 19.25 -1.85
C ASP A 86 0.24 19.83 -2.26
N LEU A 87 1.00 19.01 -2.99
CA LEU A 87 2.38 19.29 -3.39
C LEU A 87 2.45 19.37 -4.91
N ASP A 88 3.31 20.27 -5.41
CA ASP A 88 3.73 20.20 -6.81
C ASP A 88 4.67 19.01 -7.08
N GLU A 89 5.07 18.82 -8.33
CA GLU A 89 5.93 17.69 -8.70
C GLU A 89 7.32 17.74 -8.01
N ALA A 90 7.92 18.93 -7.85
CA ALA A 90 9.24 19.05 -7.24
C ALA A 90 9.16 18.80 -5.72
N GLU A 91 8.14 19.33 -5.07
CA GLU A 91 7.86 19.12 -3.66
C GLU A 91 7.54 17.65 -3.35
N SER A 92 6.73 17.00 -4.20
CA SER A 92 6.44 15.57 -4.10
C SER A 92 7.72 14.72 -4.22
N VAL A 93 8.59 15.01 -5.20
CA VAL A 93 9.88 14.32 -5.35
C VAL A 93 10.75 14.49 -4.10
N ALA A 94 10.84 15.71 -3.57
CA ALA A 94 11.61 15.99 -2.36
C ALA A 94 11.03 15.27 -1.13
N PHE A 95 9.71 15.25 -0.99
CA PHE A 95 9.00 14.55 0.08
C PHE A 95 9.33 13.06 0.10
N TRP A 96 9.15 12.38 -1.04
CA TRP A 96 9.36 10.94 -1.14
C TRP A 96 10.84 10.55 -1.07
N SER A 97 11.74 11.34 -1.68
CA SER A 97 13.18 11.08 -1.61
C SER A 97 13.73 11.19 -0.18
N ARG A 98 13.11 12.02 0.68
CA ARG A 98 13.46 12.11 2.09
C ARG A 98 13.01 10.88 2.89
N LEU A 99 11.82 10.35 2.59
CA LEU A 99 11.28 9.18 3.29
C LEU A 99 11.91 7.87 2.82
N LEU A 100 12.26 7.80 1.53
CA LEU A 100 12.78 6.61 0.87
C LEU A 100 13.99 6.97 0.01
N PRO A 101 15.13 7.34 0.62
CA PRO A 101 16.35 7.70 -0.11
C PRO A 101 16.92 6.52 -0.91
N PRO A 102 17.77 6.75 -1.93
CA PRO A 102 18.27 5.70 -2.83
C PRO A 102 18.95 4.51 -2.15
N ASN A 103 19.60 4.74 -1.01
CA ASN A 103 20.30 3.73 -0.23
C ASN A 103 19.39 3.00 0.79
N SER A 104 18.09 3.29 0.81
CA SER A 104 17.13 2.54 1.61
C SER A 104 17.07 1.09 1.17
N ASP A 105 17.20 0.18 2.12
CA ASP A 105 17.15 -1.25 1.85
C ASP A 105 15.76 -1.79 2.18
N VAL A 106 14.94 -1.92 1.13
CA VAL A 106 13.50 -2.24 1.22
C VAL A 106 13.18 -3.39 0.28
N ASP A 107 12.51 -4.40 0.81
CA ASP A 107 12.09 -5.57 0.04
C ASP A 107 10.63 -5.43 -0.43
N ILE A 108 9.77 -4.74 0.34
CA ILE A 108 8.36 -4.50 0.03
C ILE A 108 8.00 -3.03 0.23
N VAL A 109 7.36 -2.43 -0.76
CA VAL A 109 6.75 -1.08 -0.66
C VAL A 109 5.25 -1.24 -0.46
N LEU A 110 4.72 -0.71 0.65
CA LEU A 110 3.31 -0.72 1.01
C LEU A 110 2.80 0.71 1.07
N THR A 111 2.14 1.18 0.03
CA THR A 111 1.60 2.56 -0.02
C THR A 111 0.10 2.56 -0.15
N HIS A 112 -0.57 3.61 0.32
CA HIS A 112 -2.00 3.72 0.06
C HIS A 112 -2.31 3.93 -1.42
N GLY A 113 -1.72 4.99 -1.99
CA GLY A 113 -1.89 5.32 -3.40
C GLY A 113 -0.90 4.60 -4.33
N PRO A 114 -1.24 4.50 -5.63
CA PRO A 114 -0.34 4.02 -6.66
C PRO A 114 0.68 5.09 -7.13
N PRO A 115 1.78 4.68 -7.79
CA PRO A 115 2.66 5.59 -8.51
C PRO A 115 2.00 6.19 -9.76
N ARG A 116 2.48 7.35 -10.23
CA ARG A 116 1.95 7.99 -11.43
C ARG A 116 2.06 7.11 -12.67
N GLY A 117 0.97 7.01 -13.43
CA GLY A 117 0.89 6.33 -14.72
C GLY A 117 0.76 4.80 -14.65
N ILE A 118 0.69 4.21 -13.45
CA ILE A 118 0.58 2.75 -13.27
C ILE A 118 -0.45 2.48 -12.19
N ALA A 119 -1.51 1.74 -12.55
CA ALA A 119 -2.62 1.42 -11.67
C ALA A 119 -3.34 2.64 -11.07
N ASP A 120 -3.29 3.80 -11.73
CA ASP A 120 -3.63 5.09 -11.12
C ASP A 120 -4.72 5.89 -11.84
N ALA A 121 -5.33 5.33 -12.89
CA ALA A 121 -6.41 5.97 -13.62
C ALA A 121 -7.75 5.80 -12.89
N ALA A 122 -8.31 6.92 -12.39
CA ALA A 122 -9.68 6.99 -11.87
C ALA A 122 -10.48 8.00 -12.69
N ARG A 123 -11.63 7.56 -13.23
CA ARG A 123 -12.51 8.40 -14.07
C ARG A 123 -11.77 9.12 -15.22
N GLY A 124 -10.81 8.44 -15.84
CA GLY A 124 -10.01 8.99 -16.95
C GLY A 124 -8.91 9.98 -16.55
N VAL A 125 -8.66 10.16 -15.24
CA VAL A 125 -7.62 11.05 -14.73
C VAL A 125 -6.59 10.23 -13.94
N SER A 126 -5.31 10.48 -14.19
CA SER A 126 -4.20 9.92 -13.42
C SER A 126 -4.19 10.54 -12.02
N ARG A 127 -4.17 9.69 -10.98
CA ARG A 127 -4.18 10.06 -9.56
C ARG A 127 -2.94 9.59 -8.81
N GLY A 128 -1.99 8.99 -9.50
CA GLY A 128 -0.79 8.43 -8.89
C GLY A 128 0.25 9.51 -8.61
N ASP A 129 1.15 9.20 -7.68
CA ASP A 129 2.17 10.14 -7.22
C ASP A 129 3.48 9.97 -8.03
N ILE A 130 3.95 11.07 -8.61
CA ILE A 130 5.17 11.10 -9.43
C ILE A 130 6.45 11.08 -8.59
N GLY A 131 6.47 11.73 -7.43
CA GLY A 131 7.59 11.68 -6.51
C GLY A 131 7.77 10.29 -5.93
N LEU A 132 6.67 9.60 -5.63
CA LEU A 132 6.67 8.21 -5.17
C LEU A 132 7.27 7.27 -6.23
N LEU A 133 6.83 7.39 -7.49
CA LEU A 133 7.40 6.63 -8.60
C LEU A 133 8.91 6.85 -8.70
N LYS A 134 9.35 8.13 -8.68
CA LYS A 134 10.75 8.50 -8.82
C LYS A 134 11.59 8.00 -7.64
N ALA A 135 11.09 8.10 -6.41
CA ALA A 135 11.80 7.61 -5.23
C ALA A 135 12.03 6.09 -5.29
N VAL A 136 11.00 5.32 -5.63
CA VAL A 136 11.13 3.86 -5.77
C VAL A 136 12.07 3.50 -6.93
N GLN A 137 12.02 4.21 -8.06
CA GLN A 137 12.94 3.99 -9.20
C GLN A 137 14.40 4.37 -8.90
N ALA A 138 14.62 5.26 -7.93
CA ALA A 138 15.96 5.70 -7.54
C ALA A 138 16.68 4.68 -6.65
N LEU A 139 15.95 3.75 -6.03
CA LEU A 139 16.50 2.75 -5.12
C LEU A 139 17.64 1.95 -5.76
N GLU A 140 18.73 1.79 -5.01
CA GLU A 140 19.89 1.01 -5.42
C GLU A 140 19.55 -0.48 -5.51
N LYS A 141 18.72 -0.96 -4.57
CA LYS A 141 18.12 -2.29 -4.60
C LYS A 141 16.63 -2.18 -4.96
N PRO A 142 16.19 -2.68 -6.13
CA PRO A 142 14.77 -2.71 -6.47
C PRO A 142 13.97 -3.53 -5.43
N PRO A 143 12.83 -3.03 -4.95
CA PRO A 143 11.90 -3.82 -4.15
C PRO A 143 11.42 -5.06 -4.91
N LEU A 144 11.14 -6.13 -4.17
CA LEU A 144 10.56 -7.36 -4.72
C LEU A 144 9.09 -7.16 -5.09
N LEU A 145 8.35 -6.43 -4.25
CA LEU A 145 6.91 -6.25 -4.35
C LEU A 145 6.50 -4.83 -3.99
N TRP A 146 5.55 -4.28 -4.73
CA TRP A 146 4.83 -3.06 -4.38
C TRP A 146 3.35 -3.38 -4.21
N VAL A 147 2.78 -3.10 -3.05
CA VAL A 147 1.34 -3.22 -2.80
C VAL A 147 0.74 -1.83 -2.61
N CYS A 148 -0.34 -1.55 -3.34
CA CYS A 148 -1.14 -0.35 -3.16
C CYS A 148 -2.65 -0.63 -3.17
N GLY A 149 -3.45 0.42 -3.00
CA GLY A 149 -4.91 0.41 -3.10
C GLY A 149 -5.42 1.71 -3.71
N HIS A 150 -6.41 2.32 -3.06
CA HIS A 150 -6.98 3.64 -3.37
C HIS A 150 -7.74 3.77 -4.70
N ILE A 151 -7.16 3.32 -5.82
CA ILE A 151 -7.75 3.44 -7.16
C ILE A 151 -8.49 2.15 -7.51
N HIS A 152 -9.79 2.14 -7.22
CA HIS A 152 -10.64 0.96 -7.31
C HIS A 152 -10.82 0.44 -8.74
N GLU A 153 -10.70 1.29 -9.75
CA GLU A 153 -10.86 0.92 -11.16
C GLU A 153 -9.65 0.19 -11.74
N GLN A 154 -8.53 0.17 -11.01
CA GLN A 154 -7.24 -0.35 -11.49
C GLN A 154 -6.70 -1.47 -10.60
N TYR A 155 -7.57 -2.17 -9.86
CA TYR A 155 -7.18 -3.35 -9.10
C TYR A 155 -6.48 -4.39 -10.00
N GLY A 156 -5.63 -5.23 -9.40
CA GLY A 156 -4.93 -6.30 -10.09
C GLY A 156 -3.42 -6.09 -10.17
N GLU A 157 -2.80 -6.80 -11.11
CA GLU A 157 -1.35 -6.89 -11.27
C GLU A 157 -0.86 -5.91 -12.33
N HIS A 158 0.23 -5.22 -12.03
CA HIS A 158 0.87 -4.24 -12.87
C HIS A 158 2.40 -4.38 -12.79
N ARG A 159 3.12 -3.73 -13.70
CA ARG A 159 4.59 -3.70 -13.69
C ARG A 159 5.09 -2.27 -13.64
N VAL A 160 5.95 -2.01 -12.65
CA VAL A 160 6.64 -0.73 -12.52
C VAL A 160 8.04 -0.86 -13.09
N PRO A 161 8.38 -0.14 -14.18
CA PRO A 161 9.75 -0.14 -14.68
C PRO A 161 10.71 0.35 -13.61
N HIS A 162 11.84 -0.32 -13.45
CA HIS A 162 12.90 0.09 -12.54
C HIS A 162 14.25 -0.04 -13.25
N PRO A 163 15.15 0.97 -13.21
CA PRO A 163 16.41 0.96 -13.96
C PRO A 163 17.30 -0.26 -13.69
N ARG A 164 17.22 -0.80 -12.47
CA ARG A 164 18.00 -1.97 -12.00
C ARG A 164 17.20 -3.28 -11.96
N ALA A 165 15.97 -3.32 -12.48
CA ALA A 165 15.18 -4.56 -12.59
C ALA A 165 14.56 -4.67 -14.00
N PRO A 166 15.20 -5.42 -14.93
CA PRO A 166 14.74 -5.53 -16.31
C PRO A 166 13.29 -6.00 -16.48
N GLY A 167 12.77 -6.83 -15.56
CA GLY A 167 11.37 -7.28 -15.55
C GLY A 167 10.39 -6.33 -14.85
N GLY A 168 10.88 -5.21 -14.31
CA GLY A 168 10.13 -4.31 -13.45
C GLY A 168 9.77 -4.91 -12.09
N ILE A 169 9.23 -4.07 -11.21
CA ILE A 169 8.70 -4.46 -9.90
C ILE A 169 7.25 -4.92 -10.10
N LEU A 170 6.85 -6.03 -9.47
CA LEU A 170 5.43 -6.40 -9.42
C LEU A 170 4.70 -5.37 -8.54
N LEU A 171 3.71 -4.68 -9.13
CA LEU A 171 2.77 -3.88 -8.37
C LEU A 171 1.42 -4.60 -8.31
N VAL A 172 0.89 -4.75 -7.10
CA VAL A 172 -0.46 -5.27 -6.87
C VAL A 172 -1.31 -4.15 -6.30
N ASN A 173 -2.25 -3.63 -7.11
CA ASN A 173 -3.33 -2.81 -6.60
C ASN A 173 -4.39 -3.74 -6.02
N SER A 174 -4.52 -3.71 -4.70
CA SER A 174 -5.36 -4.60 -3.91
C SER A 174 -6.66 -3.95 -3.43
N ALA A 175 -7.12 -2.89 -4.11
CA ALA A 175 -8.40 -2.27 -3.81
C ALA A 175 -9.58 -3.26 -3.93
N VAL A 176 -10.32 -3.44 -2.83
CA VAL A 176 -11.42 -4.42 -2.72
C VAL A 176 -12.82 -3.80 -2.79
N TYR A 177 -12.94 -2.49 -3.04
CA TYR A 177 -14.22 -1.76 -2.95
C TYR A 177 -15.35 -2.35 -3.79
N TYR A 178 -15.04 -2.88 -4.97
CA TYR A 178 -16.05 -3.51 -5.84
C TYR A 178 -16.37 -4.97 -5.49
N ALA A 179 -15.93 -5.49 -4.34
CA ALA A 179 -16.17 -6.88 -3.96
C ALA A 179 -17.65 -7.23 -3.80
N THR A 180 -18.48 -6.24 -3.49
CA THR A 180 -19.94 -6.39 -3.38
C THR A 180 -20.65 -6.35 -4.73
N LYS A 181 -19.96 -5.99 -5.82
CA LYS A 181 -20.51 -5.97 -7.18
C LYS A 181 -20.25 -7.32 -7.85
N PRO A 182 -21.27 -8.11 -8.20
CA PRO A 182 -21.10 -9.48 -8.70
C PRO A 182 -20.14 -9.60 -9.90
N GLU A 183 -20.16 -8.63 -10.81
CA GLU A 183 -19.32 -8.60 -12.00
C GLU A 183 -17.82 -8.35 -11.70
N HIS A 184 -17.50 -7.87 -10.50
CA HIS A 184 -16.15 -7.59 -10.01
C HIS A 184 -15.70 -8.54 -8.91
N ALA A 185 -16.63 -9.18 -8.19
CA ALA A 185 -16.39 -9.92 -6.96
C ALA A 185 -15.19 -10.88 -7.05
N ALA A 186 -15.14 -11.76 -8.05
CA ALA A 186 -14.04 -12.70 -8.24
C ALA A 186 -12.69 -12.01 -8.55
N LYS A 187 -12.72 -10.86 -9.22
CA LYS A 187 -11.51 -10.20 -9.74
C LYS A 187 -10.82 -9.30 -8.70
N VAL A 188 -11.56 -8.78 -7.73
CA VAL A 188 -11.04 -7.92 -6.66
C VAL A 188 -10.64 -8.69 -5.40
N GLN A 189 -10.68 -10.02 -5.44
CA GLN A 189 -10.29 -10.83 -4.30
C GLN A 189 -8.79 -10.68 -3.96
N PRO A 190 -8.42 -10.84 -2.68
CA PRO A 190 -7.02 -10.82 -2.24
C PRO A 190 -6.12 -11.74 -3.06
N ARG A 191 -4.87 -11.34 -3.23
CA ARG A 191 -3.83 -12.09 -3.96
C ARG A 191 -2.88 -12.76 -2.99
N VAL A 192 -2.49 -14.00 -3.28
CA VAL A 192 -1.38 -14.68 -2.61
C VAL A 192 -0.17 -14.57 -3.51
N VAL A 193 0.87 -13.90 -3.00
CA VAL A 193 2.15 -13.73 -3.71
C VAL A 193 3.21 -14.58 -3.01
N ALA A 194 3.88 -15.45 -3.76
CA ALA A 194 5.04 -16.20 -3.29
C ALA A 194 6.30 -15.36 -3.48
N LEU A 195 7.08 -15.20 -2.40
CA LEU A 195 8.39 -14.55 -2.38
C LEU A 195 9.48 -15.58 -2.02
N PRO A 196 10.74 -15.44 -2.51
CA PRO A 196 11.26 -14.31 -3.28
C PRO A 196 11.00 -14.40 -4.80
N GLU A 197 10.32 -15.43 -5.30
CA GLU A 197 10.07 -15.61 -6.74
C GLU A 197 9.13 -14.56 -7.36
N VAL A 198 8.40 -13.80 -6.53
CA VAL A 198 7.45 -12.74 -6.89
C VAL A 198 6.40 -13.22 -7.91
N LYS A 199 5.66 -14.27 -7.54
CA LYS A 199 4.59 -14.84 -8.37
C LYS A 199 3.27 -14.81 -7.64
N VAL A 200 2.21 -14.36 -8.31
CA VAL A 200 0.85 -14.58 -7.83
C VAL A 200 0.52 -16.05 -8.02
N VAL A 201 0.29 -16.76 -6.90
CA VAL A 201 0.06 -18.22 -6.87
C VAL A 201 -1.40 -18.58 -6.59
N ALA A 202 -2.17 -17.63 -6.05
CA ALA A 202 -3.60 -17.78 -5.86
C ALA A 202 -4.30 -16.42 -5.82
N GLN A 203 -5.60 -16.46 -6.07
CA GLN A 203 -6.55 -15.38 -5.83
C GLN A 203 -7.71 -15.96 -5.02
N GLY A 204 -8.29 -15.18 -4.11
CA GLY A 204 -9.53 -15.59 -3.43
C GLY A 204 -10.63 -15.97 -4.44
N ALA A 205 -11.51 -16.88 -4.04
CA ALA A 205 -12.64 -17.34 -4.83
C ALA A 205 -13.87 -16.45 -4.62
#